data_AF-A0A957X872-F1
#
_entry.id   AF-A0A957X872-F1
#
_cell.length_a   1.000
_cell.length_b   1.000
_cell.length_c   1.000
_cell.angle_alpha   90.00
_cell.angle_beta   90.00
_cell.angle_gamma   90.00
#
_symmetry.space_group_name_H-M   'P 1'
#
loop_
_entity.id
_entity.type
_entity.pdbx_description
1 polymer ?
#
loop_
_entity_poly.entity_id
_entity_poly.type
_entity_poly.pdbx_seq_one_letter_code
_entity_poly.pdbx_strand_id
1 'polypeptide(L)' 'NVDFRAGALTEPLACVVHGVLSHKTVSPGDVAVIAGPGAIGLLTLQVVKSAGATVVMLGTNVDNERL' A
#
# COMPACT_ATOMS: atom_id res chain seq x y z
N ASN A 1 7.93 -19.97 -3.94
CA ASN A 1 9.20 -19.37 -3.49
C ASN A 1 8.87 -18.11 -2.72
N VAL A 2 8.77 -18.20 -1.39
CA VAL A 2 8.56 -17.10 -0.42
C VAL A 2 9.20 -17.56 0.89
N ASP A 3 10.08 -16.75 1.49
CA ASP A 3 10.71 -17.11 2.78
C ASP A 3 9.76 -16.87 3.96
N PHE A 4 10.14 -17.30 5.17
CA PHE A 4 9.28 -17.16 6.36
C PHE A 4 8.94 -15.71 6.72
N ARG A 5 9.86 -14.76 6.51
CA ARG A 5 9.64 -13.35 6.87
C ARG A 5 8.69 -12.68 5.89
N ALA A 6 8.90 -12.91 4.60
CA ALA A 6 7.98 -12.46 3.56
C ALA A 6 6.61 -13.13 3.71
N GLY A 7 6.58 -14.42 4.06
CA GLY A 7 5.35 -15.18 4.32
C GLY A 7 4.52 -14.57 5.45
N ALA A 8 5.16 -14.07 6.52
CA ALA A 8 4.47 -13.41 7.63
C ALA A 8 3.74 -12.12 7.19
N LEU A 9 4.21 -11.44 6.14
CA LEU A 9 3.53 -10.24 5.59
C LEU A 9 2.27 -10.57 4.81
N THR A 10 1.96 -11.85 4.58
CA THR A 10 0.77 -12.26 3.82
C THR A 10 -0.52 -11.82 4.51
N GLU A 11 -0.60 -11.90 5.85
CA GLU A 11 -1.78 -11.47 6.59
C GLU A 11 -2.07 -9.97 6.41
N PRO A 12 -1.15 -9.04 6.73
CA PRO A 12 -1.44 -7.61 6.58
C PRO A 12 -1.62 -7.21 5.11
N LEU A 13 -0.92 -7.89 4.17
CA LEU A 13 -1.12 -7.66 2.75
C LEU A 13 -2.51 -8.11 2.28
N ALA A 14 -3.02 -9.24 2.76
CA ALA A 14 -4.36 -9.72 2.43
C ALA A 14 -5.43 -8.72 2.88
N CYS A 15 -5.29 -8.15 4.08
CA CYS A 15 -6.17 -7.08 4.57
C CYS A 15 -6.17 -5.86 3.64
N VAL A 16 -5.00 -5.40 3.19
CA VAL A 16 -4.86 -4.29 2.24
C VAL A 16 -5.50 -4.61 0.89
N VAL A 17 -5.18 -5.77 0.31
CA VAL A 17 -5.74 -6.20 -0.99
C VAL A 17 -7.26 -6.26 -0.92
N HIS A 18 -7.80 -6.82 0.16
CA HIS A 18 -9.24 -6.88 0.35
C HIS A 18 -9.86 -5.47 0.38
N GLY A 19 -9.35 -4.57 1.23
CA GLY A 19 -9.89 -3.23 1.38
C GLY A 19 -9.77 -2.33 0.13
N VAL A 20 -8.69 -2.50 -0.65
CA VAL A 20 -8.42 -1.66 -1.83
C VAL A 20 -9.06 -2.21 -3.10
N LEU A 21 -8.98 -3.52 -3.34
CA LEU A 21 -9.36 -4.11 -4.63
C LEU A 21 -10.76 -4.74 -4.62
N SER A 22 -11.27 -5.20 -3.48
CA SER A 22 -12.60 -5.85 -3.44
C SER A 22 -13.74 -4.85 -3.63
N HIS A 23 -13.51 -3.56 -3.35
CA HIS A 23 -14.48 -2.49 -3.50
C HIS A 23 -14.21 -1.57 -4.71
N LYS A 24 -13.24 -1.91 -5.57
CA LYS A 24 -12.79 -1.07 -6.71
C LYS A 24 -12.48 0.37 -6.29
N THR A 25 -11.78 0.53 -5.18
CA THR A 25 -11.46 1.84 -4.60
C THR A 25 -10.40 2.60 -5.40
N VAL A 26 -9.75 1.93 -6.36
CA VAL A 26 -8.77 2.51 -7.28
C VAL A 26 -8.85 1.85 -8.66
N SER A 27 -8.66 2.65 -9.70
CA SER A 27 -8.57 2.22 -11.10
C SER A 27 -7.25 2.65 -11.74
N PRO A 28 -6.80 1.99 -12.83
CA PRO A 28 -5.64 2.43 -13.58
C PRO A 28 -5.78 3.88 -14.05
N GLY A 29 -4.73 4.68 -13.87
CA GLY A 29 -4.71 6.10 -14.20
C GLY A 29 -5.20 7.04 -13.08
N ASP A 30 -5.78 6.51 -12.00
CA ASP A 30 -6.17 7.33 -10.85
C ASP A 30 -4.95 7.91 -10.13
N VAL A 31 -5.18 9.02 -9.41
CA VAL A 31 -4.25 9.54 -8.41
C VAL A 31 -4.81 9.25 -7.02
N ALA A 32 -4.11 8.41 -6.27
CA ALA A 32 -4.50 8.01 -4.91
C ALA A 32 -3.62 8.70 -3.87
N VAL A 33 -4.23 9.10 -2.75
CA VAL A 33 -3.53 9.67 -1.60
C VAL A 33 -3.50 8.64 -0.47
N ILE A 34 -2.32 8.35 0.07
CA ILE A 34 -2.14 7.48 1.25
C ILE A 34 -1.63 8.35 2.40
N ALA A 35 -2.38 8.38 3.50
CA ALA A 35 -2.00 9.11 4.70
C ALA A 35 -1.19 8.21 5.66
N GLY A 36 0.13 8.38 5.66
CA GLY A 36 1.07 7.76 6.60
C GLY A 36 1.89 6.62 5.98
N PRO A 37 3.24 6.71 5.96
CA PRO A 37 4.12 5.64 5.48
C PRO A 37 4.43 4.62 6.60
N GLY A 38 3.39 4.20 7.31
CA GLY A 38 3.46 3.06 8.23
C GLY A 38 3.40 1.72 7.49
N ALA A 39 3.45 0.60 8.21
CA ALA A 39 3.44 -0.74 7.60
C ALA A 39 2.26 -0.93 6.62
N ILE A 40 1.04 -0.58 7.03
CA ILE A 40 -0.16 -0.69 6.19
C ILE A 40 -0.12 0.30 5.01
N GLY A 41 0.34 1.54 5.23
CA GLY A 41 0.46 2.54 4.16
C GLY A 41 1.44 2.13 3.07
N LEU A 42 2.58 1.55 3.46
CA LEU A 42 3.58 1.03 2.52
C LEU A 42 3.08 -0.20 1.76
N LEU A 43 2.35 -1.12 2.41
CA LEU A 43 1.71 -2.24 1.71
C LEU A 43 0.61 -1.74 0.75
N THR A 44 -0.18 -0.75 1.17
CA THR A 44 -1.20 -0.10 0.35
C THR A 44 -0.58 0.56 -0.87
N LEU A 45 0.54 1.26 -0.72
CA LEU A 45 1.31 1.84 -1.82
C LEU A 45 1.65 0.78 -2.87
N GLN A 46 2.15 -0.40 -2.46
CA GLN A 46 2.49 -1.46 -3.41
C GLN A 46 1.26 -1.96 -4.16
N VAL A 47 0.15 -2.21 -3.46
CA VAL A 47 -1.10 -2.69 -4.07
C VAL A 47 -1.67 -1.66 -5.05
N VAL A 48 -1.76 -0.40 -4.63
CA VAL A 48 -2.30 0.69 -5.45
C VAL A 48 -1.44 0.95 -6.70
N LYS A 49 -0.10 0.95 -6.56
CA LYS A 49 0.80 1.05 -7.73
C LYS A 49 0.63 -0.15 -8.66
N SER A 50 0.48 -1.36 -8.12
CA SER A 50 0.26 -2.56 -8.94
C SER A 50 -1.07 -2.54 -9.71
N ALA A 51 -2.06 -1.78 -9.20
CA ALA A 51 -3.34 -1.53 -9.87
C ALA A 51 -3.26 -0.44 -10.96
N GLY A 52 -2.07 0.15 -11.21
CA GLY A 52 -1.85 1.13 -12.28
C GLY A 52 -2.18 2.58 -11.91
N ALA A 53 -2.32 2.89 -10.63
CA ALA A 53 -2.54 4.25 -10.15
C ALA A 53 -1.23 4.96 -9.77
N THR A 54 -1.26 6.30 -9.83
CA THR A 54 -0.22 7.17 -9.28
C THR A 54 -0.50 7.41 -7.81
N VAL A 55 0.52 7.36 -6.95
CA VAL A 55 0.34 7.49 -5.50
C VAL A 55 1.06 8.72 -4.97
N VAL A 56 0.36 9.49 -4.15
CA VAL A 56 0.92 10.53 -3.28
C VAL A 56 0.91 10.02 -1.85
N MET A 57 2.10 9.83 -1.28
CA MET A 57 2.27 9.44 0.11
C MET A 57 2.39 10.69 0.98
N LEU A 58 1.58 10.78 2.03
CA LEU A 58 1.70 11.82 3.06
C LEU A 58 2.38 11.25 4.29
N GLY A 59 3.29 12.00 4.88
CA GLY A 59 3.91 11.68 6.15
C GLY A 59 4.18 12.93 6.97
N THR A 60 4.65 12.72 8.19
CA THR A 60 5.11 13.79 9.08
C THR A 60 6.62 13.94 9.01
N ASN A 61 7.19 14.94 9.70
CA ASN A 61 8.64 15.15 9.72
C ASN A 61 9.44 13.93 10.21
N VAL A 62 8.85 13.08 11.07
CA VAL A 62 9.52 11.87 11.58
C VAL A 62 9.53 10.73 10.55
N ASP A 63 8.74 10.84 9.50
CA ASP A 63 8.59 9.80 8.48
C ASP A 63 9.53 9.99 7.28
N ASN A 64 10.40 11.01 7.31
CA ASN A 64 11.19 11.44 6.15
C ASN A 64 12.07 10.33 5.53
N GLU A 65 12.52 9.36 6.31
CA GLU A 65 13.30 8.21 5.80
C GLU A 65 12.44 7.19 5.01
N ARG A 66 11.12 7.24 5.14
CA ARG A 66 10.16 6.30 4.52
C ARG A 66 9.33 6.94 3.40
N LEU A 67 9.51 8.24 3.15
CA LEU A 67 8.88 9.00 2.06
C LEU A 67 9.80 9.04 0.84
#